data_AF-A0A3A4WH80-F1
#
_entry.id   AF-A0A3A4WH80-F1
#
_cell.length_a   1.000
_cell.length_b   1.000
_cell.length_c   1.000
_cell.angle_alpha   90.00
_cell.angle_beta   90.00
_cell.angle_gamma   90.00
#
_symmetry.space_group_name_H-M   'P 1'
#
loop_
_entity.id
_entity.type
_entity.pdbx_description
1 polymer ?
#
loop_
_entity_poly.entity_id
_entity_poly.type
_entity_poly.pdbx_seq_one_letter_code
_entity_poly.pdbx_strand_id
1 'polypeptide(L)' 'MKKGINDSTELPEVNIKSSLGAFLKKQAQKIKEHQFTCPFCREALHGISAFGRHLKKHCT' A
#
# COMPACT_ATOMS: atom_id res chain seq x y z
N MET A 1 -10.31 -23.39 -11.87
CA MET A 1 -10.21 -22.54 -10.65
C MET A 1 -8.75 -22.49 -10.21
N LYS A 2 -8.33 -21.37 -9.59
CA LYS A 2 -6.99 -21.02 -9.07
C LYS A 2 -6.12 -20.20 -10.05
N LYS A 3 -6.40 -18.89 -10.14
CA LYS A 3 -5.40 -17.88 -10.51
C LYS A 3 -4.58 -17.59 -9.25
N GLY A 4 -3.37 -18.14 -9.19
CA GLY A 4 -2.37 -17.80 -8.17
C GLY A 4 -1.86 -16.40 -8.45
N ILE A 5 -2.03 -15.50 -7.49
CA ILE A 5 -1.46 -14.16 -7.52
C ILE A 5 -0.05 -14.32 -6.96
N ASN A 6 0.94 -14.21 -7.83
CA ASN A 6 2.35 -14.15 -7.46
C ASN A 6 2.67 -12.72 -7.04
N ASP A 7 2.58 -12.45 -5.74
CA ASP A 7 3.23 -11.29 -5.12
C ASP A 7 4.74 -11.59 -5.04
N SER A 8 5.40 -11.54 -6.19
CA SER A 8 6.84 -11.34 -6.22
C SER A 8 7.07 -9.83 -6.16
N THR A 9 7.19 -9.31 -4.95
CA THR A 9 7.79 -8.00 -4.70
C THR A 9 9.29 -8.12 -4.98
N GLU A 10 9.65 -8.22 -6.25
CA GLU A 10 11.01 -8.00 -6.74
C GLU A 10 11.19 -6.49 -6.87
N LEU A 11 11.72 -5.88 -5.81
CA LEU A 11 12.21 -4.51 -5.82
C LEU A 11 13.47 -4.48 -6.70
N PRO A 12 13.43 -3.87 -7.90
CA PRO A 12 14.61 -3.81 -8.74
C PRO A 12 15.66 -2.92 -8.08
N GLU A 13 16.85 -3.47 -7.83
CA GLU A 13 18.03 -2.73 -7.38
C GLU A 13 18.57 -1.89 -8.54
N VAL A 14 17.95 -0.74 -8.77
CA VAL A 14 18.36 0.22 -9.80
C VAL A 14 18.95 1.46 -9.13
N ASN A 15 20.21 1.75 -9.44
CA ASN A 15 20.94 2.95 -9.05
C ASN A 15 20.32 4.19 -9.73
N ILE A 16 19.24 4.73 -9.15
CA ILE A 16 18.44 5.83 -9.70
C ILE A 16 18.20 6.91 -8.63
N LYS A 17 19.23 7.32 -7.88
CA LYS A 17 19.07 8.21 -6.70
C LYS A 17 18.32 9.52 -6.98
N SER A 18 18.35 10.06 -8.21
CA SER A 18 17.69 11.33 -8.54
C SER A 18 16.27 11.16 -9.12
N SER A 19 16.06 10.21 -10.05
CA SER A 19 14.74 10.02 -10.69
C SER A 19 13.79 9.12 -9.91
N LEU A 20 14.31 8.19 -9.09
CA LEU A 20 13.51 7.35 -8.22
C LEU A 20 12.88 8.14 -7.09
N GLY A 21 13.57 9.17 -6.57
CA GLY A 21 13.01 10.05 -5.54
C GLY A 21 11.72 10.73 -5.99
N ALA A 22 11.69 11.27 -7.21
CA ALA A 22 10.49 11.89 -7.77
C ALA A 22 9.37 10.86 -8.04
N PHE A 23 9.71 9.68 -8.56
CA PHE A 23 8.75 8.61 -8.82
C PHE A 23 8.14 8.08 -7.52
N LEU A 24 8.97 7.77 -6.53
CA LEU A 24 8.54 7.32 -5.20
C LEU A 24 7.67 8.38 -4.51
N LYS A 25 8.01 9.67 -4.63
CA LYS A 25 7.19 10.76 -4.06
C LYS A 25 5.80 10.82 -4.69
N LYS A 26 5.71 10.64 -6.02
CA LYS A 26 4.43 10.60 -6.76
C LYS A 26 3.60 9.37 -6.38
N GLN A 27 4.23 8.21 -6.22
CA GLN A 27 3.54 6.99 -5.77
C GLN A 27 3.13 7.05 -4.30
N ALA A 28 3.97 7.60 -3.42
CA ALA A 28 3.65 7.82 -2.01
C ALA A 28 2.46 8.76 -1.84
N GLN A 29 2.36 9.80 -2.68
CA GLN A 29 1.20 10.69 -2.68
C GLN A 29 -0.08 9.94 -3.11
N LYS A 30 -0.01 9.10 -4.15
CA LYS A 30 -1.14 8.23 -4.54
C LYS A 30 -1.58 7.30 -3.40
N ILE A 31 -0.64 6.68 -2.69
CA ILE A 31 -0.94 5.77 -1.57
C ILE A 31 -1.57 6.53 -0.39
N LYS A 32 -1.17 7.79 -0.17
CA LYS A 32 -1.72 8.63 0.88
C LYS A 32 -3.18 9.01 0.63
N GLU A 33 -3.56 9.22 -0.63
CA GLU A 33 -4.94 9.58 -1.02
C GLU A 33 -5.79 8.37 -1.39
N HIS A 34 -5.21 7.16 -1.43
CA HIS A 34 -5.94 5.96 -1.76
C HIS A 34 -6.91 5.57 -0.63
N GLN A 35 -8.12 5.16 -1.02
CA GLN A 35 -9.11 4.61 -0.12
C GLN A 35 -8.89 3.10 0.01
N PHE A 36 -8.73 2.62 1.24
CA PHE A 36 -8.57 1.21 1.57
C PHE A 36 -9.83 0.71 2.24
N THR A 37 -10.35 -0.43 1.81
CA THR A 37 -11.52 -1.08 2.46
C THR A 37 -11.04 -2.15 3.42
N CYS A 38 -11.48 -2.09 4.67
CA CYS A 38 -11.15 -3.11 5.67
C CYS A 38 -11.88 -4.42 5.36
N PRO A 39 -11.19 -5.56 5.27
CA PRO A 39 -11.85 -6.85 5.02
C PRO A 39 -12.66 -7.37 6.21
N PHE A 40 -12.38 -6.91 7.43
CA PHE A 40 -13.03 -7.39 8.65
C PHE A 40 -14.36 -6.68 8.93
N CYS A 41 -14.39 -5.36 8.82
CA CYS A 41 -15.59 -4.55 9.12
C CYS A 41 -16.16 -3.78 7.92
N ARG A 42 -15.55 -3.91 6.74
CA ARG A 42 -15.96 -3.23 5.49
C ARG A 42 -15.95 -1.69 5.57
N GLU A 43 -15.25 -1.13 6.55
CA GLU A 43 -15.06 0.31 6.67
C GLU A 43 -14.06 0.81 5.62
N ALA A 44 -14.41 1.91 4.96
CA ALA A 44 -13.54 2.58 4.00
C ALA A 44 -12.68 3.63 4.71
N LEU A 45 -11.36 3.50 4.61
CA LEU A 45 -10.38 4.36 5.27
C LEU A 45 -9.52 5.08 4.23
N HIS A 46 -9.32 6.37 4.39
CA HIS A 46 -8.43 7.15 3.54
C HIS A 46 -6.99 7.10 4.06
N GLY A 47 -6.09 6.59 3.23
CA GLY A 47 -4.67 6.55 3.48
C GLY A 47 -4.18 5.36 4.30
N ILE A 48 -2.97 4.92 3.98
CA ILE A 48 -2.36 3.70 4.53
C ILE A 48 -2.11 3.78 6.05
N SER A 49 -1.85 4.97 6.60
CA SER A 49 -1.62 5.15 8.04
C SER A 49 -2.89 4.93 8.86
N ALA A 50 -4.03 5.42 8.38
CA ALA A 50 -5.33 5.21 9.02
C ALA A 50 -5.73 3.74 8.92
N PHE A 51 -5.55 3.14 7.75
CA PHE A 51 -5.78 1.72 7.51
C PHE A 51 -4.94 0.83 8.45
N GLY A 52 -3.65 1.09 8.60
CA GLY A 52 -2.77 0.34 9.50
C GLY A 52 -3.16 0.46 10.97
N ARG A 53 -3.54 1.66 11.44
CA ARG A 53 -4.06 1.84 12.81
C ARG A 53 -5.38 1.11 13.01
N HIS A 54 -6.25 1.13 12.00
CA HIS A 54 -7.53 0.44 12.03
C HIS A 54 -7.35 -1.08 12.11
N LEU A 55 -6.46 -1.66 11.29
CA LEU A 55 -6.18 -3.10 11.33
C LEU A 55 -5.66 -3.58 12.68
N LYS A 56 -4.83 -2.78 13.37
CA LYS A 56 -4.37 -3.11 14.74
C LYS A 56 -5.53 -3.31 15.72
N LYS A 57 -6.66 -2.63 15.55
CA LYS A 57 -7.84 -2.80 16.41
C LYS A 57 -8.53 -4.15 16.22
N HIS A 58 -8.37 -4.79 15.06
CA HIS A 58 -8.93 -6.12 14.77
C HIS A 58 -8.01 -7.27 15.23
N CYS A 59 -6.75 -6.96 15.59
CA CYS A 59 -5.81 -7.95 16.15
C CYS A 59 -5.89 -8.06 17.68
N THR A 60 -6.84 -7.37 18.32
CA THR A 60 -7.08 -7.42 19.78
C THR A 60 -8.30 -8.27 20.05
#